data_AF-L8Y479-F1
#
_entry.id   AF-L8Y479-F1
#
_cell.length_a   1.000
_cell.length_b   1.000
_cell.length_c   1.000
_cell.angle_alpha   90.00
_cell.angle_beta   90.00
_cell.angle_gamma   90.00
#
_symmetry.space_group_name_H-M   'P 1'
#
loop_
_entity.id
_entity.type
_entity.pdbx_description
1 polymer ?
#
loop_
_entity_poly.entity_id
_entity_poly.type
_entity_poly.pdbx_seq_one_letter_code
_entity_poly.pdbx_strand_id
1 'polypeptide(L)'
;MYLCFRAMESAVSLVGNKQDLCHVREVGWEEGHKLAMEYRCQFCELSAAEQSLEVEMMFIRIIKDILTNFKLKEKRRPSGSKSMAKLINNVFGKRRKSV
;
A
#
# COMPACT_ATOMS: atom_id res chain seq x y z
N MET A 1 28.23 -0.97 10.03
CA MET A 1 26.78 -1.03 10.30
C MET A 1 26.06 -0.33 9.16
N TYR A 2 25.93 -1.00 8.01
CA TYR A 2 25.15 -0.46 6.89
C TYR A 2 23.69 -0.75 7.20
N LEU A 3 22.95 0.29 7.56
CA LEU A 3 21.50 0.22 7.67
C LEU A 3 21.02 -0.24 6.30
N CYS A 4 20.56 -1.50 6.22
CA CYS A 4 19.88 -2.02 5.06
C CYS A 4 18.62 -1.17 4.91
N PHE A 5 18.72 -0.08 4.13
CA PHE A 5 17.59 0.62 3.56
C PHE A 5 16.93 -0.41 2.66
N ARG A 6 16.10 -1.27 3.28
CA ARG A 6 15.24 -2.21 2.58
C ARG A 6 14.60 -1.39 1.48
N ALA A 7 14.87 -1.73 0.23
CA ALA A 7 14.25 -1.13 -0.93
C ALA A 7 12.74 -1.30 -0.78
N MET A 8 12.12 -0.30 -0.15
CA MET A 8 10.70 -0.10 -0.16
C MET A 8 10.43 0.41 -1.55
N GLU A 9 9.81 -0.45 -2.37
CA GLU A 9 9.18 -0.05 -3.61
C GLU A 9 8.40 1.25 -3.33
N SER A 10 8.85 2.35 -3.93
CA SER A 10 8.30 3.67 -3.67
C SER A 10 6.84 3.68 -4.11
N ALA A 11 5.93 4.17 -3.27
CA ALA A 11 4.56 4.38 -3.72
C ALA A 11 4.54 5.59 -4.65
N VAL A 12 4.18 5.35 -5.91
CA VAL A 12 4.10 6.36 -6.97
C VAL A 12 2.66 6.42 -7.47
N SER A 13 2.16 7.64 -7.67
CA SER A 13 0.93 7.92 -8.41
C SER A 13 1.21 9.03 -9.41
N LEU A 14 0.83 8.83 -10.66
CA LEU A 14 0.89 9.83 -11.72
C LEU A 14 -0.36 10.71 -11.66
N VAL A 15 -0.18 12.02 -11.66
CA VAL A 15 -1.28 12.99 -11.56
C VAL A 15 -1.23 13.96 -12.74
N GLY A 16 -2.24 13.92 -13.60
CA GLY A 16 -2.50 14.94 -14.61
C GLY A 16 -3.14 16.17 -13.94
N ASN A 17 -2.32 17.08 -13.46
CA ASN A 17 -2.80 18.30 -12.80
C ASN A 17 -3.30 19.35 -13.82
N LYS A 18 -4.08 20.32 -13.35
CA LYS A 18 -4.71 21.40 -14.13
C LYS A 18 -5.80 20.91 -15.08
N GLN A 19 -6.60 19.94 -14.62
CA GLN A 19 -7.69 19.38 -15.42
C GLN A 19 -8.71 20.45 -15.89
N ASP A 20 -8.85 21.54 -15.13
CA ASP A 20 -9.65 22.72 -15.45
C ASP A 20 -9.25 23.40 -16.76
N LEU A 21 -7.98 23.29 -17.16
CA LEU A 21 -7.45 23.86 -18.41
C LEU A 21 -7.68 22.96 -19.64
N CYS A 22 -8.84 22.31 -19.71
CA CYS A 22 -9.15 21.31 -20.75
C CYS A 22 -9.08 21.87 -22.19
N HIS A 23 -9.28 23.17 -22.37
CA HIS A 23 -9.21 23.85 -23.67
C HIS A 23 -7.79 23.99 -24.24
N VAL A 24 -6.76 23.94 -23.39
CA VAL A 24 -5.34 24.03 -23.79
C VAL A 24 -4.60 22.74 -23.46
N ARG A 25 -5.32 21.61 -23.46
CA ARG A 25 -4.80 20.31 -23.12
C ARG A 25 -3.73 19.86 -24.11
N GLU A 26 -2.55 19.57 -23.60
CA GLU A 26 -1.44 19.01 -24.37
C GLU A 26 -1.30 17.48 -24.24
N VAL A 27 -1.73 16.92 -23.10
CA VAL A 27 -1.64 15.49 -22.80
C VAL A 27 -3.05 14.91 -22.69
N GLY A 28 -3.32 13.88 -23.49
CA GLY A 28 -4.59 13.16 -23.46
C GLY A 28 -4.69 12.22 -22.25
N TRP A 29 -5.92 11.94 -21.80
CA TRP A 29 -6.13 11.01 -20.69
C TRP A 29 -5.54 9.61 -20.98
N GLU A 30 -5.73 9.10 -22.20
CA GLU A 30 -5.22 7.77 -22.60
C GLU A 30 -3.69 7.70 -22.58
N GLU A 31 -3.01 8.79 -22.96
CA GLU A 31 -1.55 8.88 -22.91
C GLU A 31 -1.03 8.79 -21.47
N GLY A 32 -1.63 9.58 -20.57
CA GLY A 32 -1.29 9.53 -19.14
C GLY A 32 -1.60 8.18 -18.51
N HIS A 33 -2.74 7.59 -18.83
CA HIS A 33 -3.12 6.26 -18.35
C HIS A 33 -2.17 5.17 -18.84
N LYS A 34 -1.82 5.18 -20.14
CA LYS A 34 -0.83 4.26 -20.71
C LYS A 34 0.53 4.39 -20.04
N LEU A 35 0.99 5.61 -19.79
CA LEU A 35 2.24 5.86 -19.08
C LEU A 35 2.21 5.28 -17.67
N ALA A 36 1.13 5.49 -16.92
CA ALA A 36 1.01 4.94 -15.58
C ALA A 36 1.01 3.41 -15.55
N MET A 37 0.40 2.77 -16.55
CA MET A 37 0.45 1.32 -16.72
C MET A 37 1.88 0.82 -16.99
N GLU A 38 2.64 1.52 -17.82
CA GLU A 38 4.06 1.22 -18.11
C GLU A 38 4.92 1.28 -16.84
N TYR A 39 4.72 2.32 -16.01
CA TYR A 39 5.43 2.51 -14.75
C TYR A 39 4.77 1.79 -13.55
N ARG A 40 3.68 1.05 -13.76
CA ARG A 40 2.94 0.29 -12.74
C ARG A 40 2.49 1.16 -11.56
N CYS A 41 2.04 2.38 -11.84
CA CYS A 41 1.51 3.31 -10.84
C CYS A 41 0.03 3.64 -11.11
N GLN A 42 -0.65 4.24 -10.13
CA GLN A 42 -2.01 4.74 -10.32
C GLN A 42 -1.98 6.03 -11.16
N PHE A 43 -3.05 6.29 -11.93
CA PHE A 43 -3.25 7.54 -12.66
C PHE A 43 -4.55 8.22 -12.23
N CYS A 44 -4.51 9.54 -12.07
CA CYS A 44 -5.71 10.38 -12.02
C CYS A 44 -5.44 11.75 -12.65
N GLU A 45 -6.51 12.41 -13.10
CA GLU A 45 -6.48 13.84 -13.43
C GLU A 45 -7.18 14.61 -12.32
N LEU A 46 -6.63 15.78 -11.97
CA LEU A 46 -7.13 16.62 -10.89
C LEU A 46 -6.94 18.09 -11.27
N SER A 47 -7.82 18.95 -10.77
CA SER A 47 -7.59 20.38 -10.73
C SER A 47 -7.22 20.82 -9.31
N ALA A 48 -5.95 21.18 -9.10
CA ALA A 48 -5.57 21.82 -7.84
C ALA A 48 -6.23 23.21 -7.65
N ALA A 49 -6.66 23.86 -8.73
CA ALA A 49 -7.30 25.17 -8.70
C ALA A 49 -8.77 25.07 -8.27
N GLU A 50 -9.47 24.00 -8.65
CA GLU A 50 -10.92 23.88 -8.45
C GLU A 50 -11.31 22.76 -7.46
N GLN A 51 -10.47 21.76 -7.25
CA GLN A 51 -10.80 20.50 -6.55
C GLN A 51 -9.86 20.20 -5.36
N SER A 52 -9.69 21.16 -4.45
CA SER A 52 -8.77 21.01 -3.29
C SER A 52 -9.04 19.78 -2.42
N LEU A 53 -10.32 19.42 -2.22
CA LEU A 53 -10.71 18.25 -1.43
C LEU A 53 -10.29 16.93 -2.11
N GLU A 54 -10.40 16.84 -3.44
CA GLU A 54 -10.02 15.63 -4.19
C GLU A 54 -8.49 15.45 -4.20
N VAL A 55 -7.75 16.55 -4.26
CA VAL A 55 -6.29 16.56 -4.07
C VAL A 55 -5.94 16.03 -2.68
N GLU A 56 -6.60 16.52 -1.61
CA GLU A 56 -6.40 16.03 -0.26
C GLU A 56 -6.69 14.51 -0.15
N MET A 57 -7.81 14.06 -0.73
CA MET A 57 -8.19 12.64 -0.73
C MET A 57 -7.16 11.76 -1.46
N MET A 58 -6.57 12.23 -2.57
CA MET A 58 -5.52 11.52 -3.29
C MET A 58 -4.29 11.32 -2.42
N PHE A 59 -3.83 12.36 -1.72
CA PHE A 59 -2.72 12.26 -0.78
C PHE A 59 -3.03 11.33 0.40
N ILE A 60 -4.23 11.41 0.97
CA ILE A 60 -4.66 10.50 2.04
C ILE A 60 -4.64 9.05 1.56
N ARG A 61 -5.08 8.79 0.32
CA ARG A 61 -5.10 7.44 -0.27
C ARG A 61 -3.70 6.86 -0.41
N ILE A 62 -2.76 7.59 -1.01
CA ILE A 62 -1.39 7.09 -1.17
C ILE A 62 -0.71 6.86 0.18
N ILE A 63 -0.92 7.74 1.17
CA ILE A 63 -0.41 7.56 2.53
C ILE A 63 -0.98 6.28 3.17
N LYS A 64 -2.29 6.04 3.05
CA LYS A 64 -2.93 4.83 3.58
C LYS A 64 -2.41 3.57 2.89
N ASP A 65 -2.20 3.60 1.58
CA ASP A 65 -1.65 2.49 0.81
C ASP A 65 -0.22 2.16 1.27
N ILE A 66 0.62 3.19 1.45
CA ILE A 66 1.96 3.06 2.01
C ILE A 66 1.89 2.36 3.38
N LEU A 67 1.15 2.93 4.33
CA LEU A 67 1.06 2.42 5.70
C LEU A 67 0.52 0.98 5.77
N THR A 68 -0.42 0.62 4.90
CA THR A 68 -0.98 -0.73 4.81
C THR A 68 0.06 -1.73 4.29
N ASN A 69 0.79 -1.36 3.24
CA ASN A 69 1.87 -2.18 2.69
C ASN A 69 3.01 -2.40 3.70
N PHE A 70 3.36 -1.40 4.50
CA PHE A 70 4.32 -1.54 5.61
C PHE A 70 3.84 -2.58 6.64
N LYS A 71 2.58 -2.50 7.08
CA LYS A 71 2.00 -3.44 8.07
C LYS A 71 1.94 -4.89 7.56
N LEU A 72 1.63 -5.10 6.28
CA LEU A 72 1.62 -6.44 5.67
C LEU A 72 3.03 -7.05 5.60
N LYS A 73 4.06 -6.23 5.31
CA LYS A 73 5.46 -6.66 5.29
C LYS A 73 5.99 -7.01 6.70
N GLU A 74 5.50 -6.37 7.76
CA GLU A 74 5.80 -6.77 9.14
C GLU A 74 5.15 -8.11 9.53
N LYS A 75 3.86 -8.31 9.19
CA LYS A 75 3.14 -9.56 9.50
C LYS A 75 3.70 -10.79 8.80
N ARG A 76 4.45 -10.61 7.71
CA ARG A 76 5.16 -11.68 6.99
C ARG A 76 6.45 -12.15 7.67
N ARG A 77 6.83 -11.65 8.84
CA ARG A 77 7.70 -12.41 9.75
C ARG A 77 6.84 -13.45 10.47
N PRO A 78 6.92 -14.75 10.16
CA PRO A 78 6.53 -15.74 11.15
C PRO A 78 7.55 -15.59 12.27
N SER A 79 7.18 -14.87 13.33
CA SER A 79 7.80 -15.15 14.62
C SER A 79 7.44 -16.60 14.91
N GLY A 80 8.43 -17.50 14.69
CA GLY A 80 8.34 -18.95 14.90
C GLY A 80 8.05 -19.35 16.35
N SER A 81 7.54 -18.43 17.16
CA SER A 81 7.27 -18.57 18.58
C SER A 81 5.78 -18.66 18.89
N LYS A 82 4.88 -18.47 17.90
CA LYS A 82 3.48 -18.84 18.10
C LYS A 82 3.34 -20.36 18.03
N SER A 83 3.43 -20.96 19.22
CA SER A 83 2.71 -22.17 19.63
C SER A 83 3.49 -23.48 19.85
N MET A 84 4.76 -23.41 20.29
CA MET A 84 5.30 -24.47 21.17
C MET A 84 4.37 -24.67 22.39
N ALA A 85 3.71 -23.60 22.86
CA ALA A 85 2.66 -23.67 23.87
C ALA A 85 1.45 -24.56 23.49
N LYS A 86 1.01 -24.60 22.21
CA LYS A 86 -0.02 -25.57 21.76
C LYS A 86 0.50 -27.00 21.77
N LEU A 87 1.75 -27.20 21.34
CA LEU A 87 2.35 -28.54 21.32
C LEU A 87 2.50 -29.08 22.73
N ILE A 88 2.93 -28.25 23.69
CA ILE A 88 3.06 -28.63 25.10
C ILE A 88 1.67 -28.95 25.70
N ASN A 89 0.65 -28.14 25.44
CA ASN A 89 -0.71 -28.41 25.91
C ASN A 89 -1.30 -29.71 25.34
N ASN A 90 -0.99 -30.07 24.09
CA ASN A 90 -1.43 -31.35 23.50
C ASN A 90 -0.65 -32.56 24.05
N VAL A 91 0.60 -32.39 24.45
CA VAL A 91 1.45 -33.46 24.99
C VAL A 91 1.18 -33.72 26.49
N PHE A 92 0.91 -32.68 27.27
CA PHE A 92 0.68 -32.79 28.73
C PHE A 92 -0.81 -32.81 29.13
N GLY A 93 -1.73 -32.35 28.29
CA GLY A 93 -3.16 -32.23 28.63
C GLY A 93 -4.00 -33.51 28.50
N LYS A 94 -3.44 -34.61 27.96
CA LYS A 94 -4.16 -35.89 27.78
C LYS A 94 -3.66 -36.97 28.73
N ARG A 95 -3.75 -36.77 30.05
CA ARG A 95 -3.81 -37.90 30.99
C ARG A 95 -4.79 -37.64 32.14
N ARG A 96 -5.85 -38.45 32.11
CA ARG A 96 -6.77 -38.86 33.20
C ARG A 96 -7.92 -37.90 33.53
N LYS A 97 -9.14 -38.29 33.15
CA LYS A 97 -9.98 -39.13 34.01
C LYS A 97 -10.71 -40.19 33.18
N SER A 98 -10.49 -41.44 33.54
CA SER A 98 -11.29 -42.59 33.14
C SER A 98 -11.91 -43.10 34.43
N VAL A 99 -13.24 -43.31 34.37
CA VAL A 99 -14.16 -43.79 35.42
C VAL A 99 -14.45 -42.81 36.55
#